data_AF-S5A9E6-F1
#
_entry.id   AF-S5A9E6-F1
#
_cell.length_a   1.000
_cell.length_b   1.000
_cell.length_c   1.000
_cell.angle_alpha   90.00
_cell.angle_beta   90.00
_cell.angle_gamma   90.00
#
_symmetry.space_group_name_H-M   'P 1'
#
loop_
_entity.id
_entity.type
_entity.pdbx_description
1 polymer ?
#
loop_
_entity_poly.entity_id
_entity_poly.type
_entity_poly.pdbx_seq_one_letter_code
_entity_poly.pdbx_strand_id
1 'polypeptide(L)'
;MSDWLVAFSTLPERKELGSLQDKINIELSPLKPYQQTYVKQITVSSASVKRFYLTYCENDDINPNFTGTKRAQLCLIIKQSPVMQVAKQN
;
A
#
# COMPACT_ATOMS: atom_id res chain seq x y z
N MET A 1 -23.76 13.00 -16.06
CA MET A 1 -23.33 12.89 -14.65
C MET A 1 -21.96 12.22 -14.67
N SER A 2 -20.86 12.62 -14.02
CA SER A 2 -20.50 13.72 -13.13
C SER A 2 -19.02 13.49 -12.76
N ASP A 3 -18.05 13.88 -13.58
CA ASP A 3 -16.61 13.64 -13.30
C ASP A 3 -16.17 14.18 -11.93
N TRP A 4 -16.81 15.27 -11.49
CA TRP A 4 -16.64 15.81 -10.15
C TRP A 4 -17.11 14.85 -9.04
N LEU A 5 -18.23 14.13 -9.20
CA LEU A 5 -18.70 13.14 -8.21
C LEU A 5 -17.72 11.96 -8.09
N VAL A 6 -17.15 11.51 -9.23
CA VAL A 6 -16.10 10.48 -9.24
C VAL A 6 -14.86 11.00 -8.50
N ALA A 7 -14.41 12.22 -8.79
CA ALA A 7 -13.27 12.81 -8.09
C ALA A 7 -13.48 12.87 -6.57
N PHE A 8 -14.64 13.35 -6.10
CA PHE A 8 -14.97 13.38 -4.67
C PHE A 8 -15.02 11.98 -4.03
N SER A 9 -15.55 10.99 -4.75
CA SER A 9 -15.62 9.61 -4.26
C SER A 9 -14.23 8.97 -4.07
N THR A 10 -13.21 9.42 -4.81
CA THR A 10 -11.82 8.91 -4.69
C THR A 10 -10.97 9.65 -3.65
N LEU A 11 -11.44 10.78 -3.11
CA LEU A 11 -10.65 11.57 -2.13
C LEU A 11 -10.33 10.79 -0.85
N PRO A 12 -11.26 10.05 -0.23
CA PRO A 12 -10.95 9.24 0.95
C PRO A 12 -9.88 8.20 0.64
N GLU A 13 -9.98 7.49 -0.48
CA GLU A 13 -8.99 6.49 -0.88
C GLU A 13 -7.60 7.10 -1.06
N ARG A 14 -7.50 8.23 -1.78
CA ARG A 14 -6.21 8.92 -2.00
C ARG A 14 -5.56 9.34 -0.68
N LYS A 15 -6.35 9.80 0.30
CA LYS A 15 -5.86 10.18 1.63
C LYS A 15 -5.29 8.97 2.38
N GLU A 16 -6.01 7.85 2.37
CA GLU A 16 -5.55 6.62 3.04
C GLU A 16 -4.29 6.04 2.37
N LEU A 17 -4.22 6.06 1.04
CA LEU A 17 -3.03 5.61 0.30
C LEU A 17 -1.81 6.51 0.57
N GLY A 18 -2.01 7.84 0.62
CA GLY A 18 -0.96 8.77 1.01
C GLY A 18 -0.46 8.53 2.43
N SER A 19 -1.39 8.34 3.37
CA SER A 19 -1.07 8.06 4.77
C SER A 19 -0.32 6.73 4.94
N LEU A 20 -0.70 5.70 4.18
CA LEU A 20 -0.01 4.42 4.13
C LEU A 20 1.42 4.58 3.57
N GLN A 21 1.57 5.31 2.47
CA GLN A 21 2.88 5.58 1.87
C GLN A 21 3.81 6.29 2.86
N ASP A 22 3.33 7.31 3.57
CA ASP A 22 4.13 8.05 4.55
C ASP A 22 4.54 7.15 5.72
N LYS A 23 3.60 6.36 6.25
CA LYS A 23 3.87 5.39 7.32
C LYS A 23 4.96 4.39 6.93
N ILE A 24 4.88 3.83 5.71
CA ILE A 24 5.91 2.91 5.19
C ILE A 24 7.28 3.60 5.11
N ASN A 25 7.34 4.82 4.57
CA ASN A 25 8.60 5.55 4.41
C ASN A 25 9.24 5.92 5.75
N ILE A 26 8.45 6.21 6.78
CA ILE A 26 8.92 6.52 8.12
C ILE A 26 9.39 5.24 8.84
N GLU A 27 8.54 4.21 8.90
CA GLU A 27 8.81 3.02 9.74
C GLU A 27 9.85 2.07 9.15
N LEU A 28 10.05 2.05 7.81
CA LEU A 28 11.06 1.20 7.16
C LEU A 28 12.36 1.92 6.83
N SER A 29 12.51 3.17 7.28
CA SER A 29 13.67 4.01 7.04
C SER A 29 14.97 3.37 7.56
N PRO A 30 16.12 3.58 6.88
CA PRO A 30 16.24 4.23 5.58
C PRO A 30 15.84 3.30 4.43
N LEU A 31 15.13 3.87 3.45
CA LEU A 31 14.82 3.24 2.18
C LEU A 31 15.77 3.72 1.10
N LYS A 32 16.25 2.80 0.26
CA LYS A 32 17.00 3.16 -0.95
C LYS A 32 16.06 3.84 -1.97
N PRO A 33 16.58 4.64 -2.92
CA PRO A 33 15.73 5.32 -3.90
C PRO A 33 14.79 4.39 -4.68
N TYR A 34 15.26 3.20 -5.06
CA TYR A 34 14.41 2.21 -5.75
C TYR A 34 13.29 1.67 -4.84
N GLN A 35 13.53 1.54 -3.53
CA GLN A 35 12.51 1.10 -2.58
C GLN A 35 11.44 2.17 -2.40
N GLN A 36 11.83 3.45 -2.32
CA GLN A 36 10.88 4.57 -2.27
C GLN A 36 10.00 4.64 -3.52
N THR A 37 10.60 4.46 -4.70
CA THR A 37 9.86 4.36 -5.97
C THR A 37 8.91 3.18 -5.97
N TYR A 38 9.35 2.02 -5.47
CA TYR A 38 8.51 0.84 -5.40
C TYR A 38 7.35 1.01 -4.42
N VAL A 39 7.56 1.67 -3.26
CA VAL A 39 6.47 2.02 -2.33
C VAL A 39 5.42 2.87 -3.05
N LYS A 40 5.83 3.93 -3.77
CA LYS A 40 4.91 4.76 -4.57
C LYS A 40 4.11 3.96 -5.60
N GLN A 41 4.73 2.96 -6.23
CA GLN A 41 4.07 2.11 -7.22
C GLN A 41 3.01 1.21 -6.59
N ILE A 42 3.30 0.59 -5.45
CA ILE A 42 2.35 -0.31 -4.80
C ILE A 42 1.21 0.44 -4.10
N THR A 43 1.40 1.72 -3.74
CA THR A 43 0.37 2.58 -3.13
C THR A 43 -0.41 3.45 -4.13
N VAL A 44 -0.34 3.16 -5.44
CA VAL A 44 -1.08 3.92 -6.47
C VAL A 44 -2.60 3.73 -6.38
N SER A 45 -3.07 2.59 -5.85
CA SER A 45 -4.48 2.27 -5.65
C SER A 45 -4.64 1.19 -4.58
N SER A 46 -5.83 1.09 -3.98
CA SER A 46 -6.12 0.02 -3.00
C SER A 46 -6.00 -1.37 -3.63
N ALA A 47 -6.34 -1.51 -4.91
CA ALA A 47 -6.21 -2.77 -5.64
C ALA A 47 -4.73 -3.19 -5.77
N SER A 48 -3.82 -2.23 -6.04
CA SER A 48 -2.38 -2.48 -6.10
C SER A 48 -1.83 -2.95 -4.75
N VAL A 49 -2.22 -2.29 -3.66
CA VAL A 49 -1.85 -2.66 -2.28
C VAL A 49 -2.34 -4.07 -1.94
N LYS A 50 -3.59 -4.40 -2.25
CA LYS A 50 -4.16 -5.74 -2.01
C LYS A 50 -3.44 -6.81 -2.81
N ARG A 51 -3.14 -6.56 -4.09
CA ARG A 51 -2.40 -7.49 -4.94
C ARG A 51 -1.00 -7.74 -4.37
N PHE A 52 -0.29 -6.69 -3.98
CA PHE A 52 1.00 -6.81 -3.30
C PHE A 52 0.90 -7.71 -2.07
N TYR A 53 -0.10 -7.48 -1.21
CA TYR A 53 -0.27 -8.23 0.03
C TYR A 53 -0.52 -9.72 -0.24
N LEU A 54 -1.44 -10.05 -1.16
CA LEU A 54 -1.71 -11.44 -1.55
C LEU A 54 -0.45 -12.13 -2.08
N THR A 55 0.27 -11.49 -3.01
CA THR A 55 1.46 -12.07 -3.65
C THR A 55 2.62 -12.25 -2.66
N TYR A 56 2.99 -11.20 -1.93
CA TYR A 56 4.26 -11.18 -1.20
C TYR A 56 4.15 -11.37 0.31
N CYS A 57 2.94 -11.31 0.86
CA CYS A 57 2.71 -11.46 2.30
C CYS A 57 1.94 -12.73 2.65
N GLU A 58 0.99 -13.16 1.81
CA GLU A 58 0.24 -14.42 2.04
C GLU A 58 0.86 -15.60 1.31
N ASN A 59 1.15 -15.46 0.01
CA ASN A 59 1.72 -16.56 -0.79
C ASN A 59 3.23 -16.75 -0.58
N ASP A 60 3.85 -15.87 0.21
CA ASP A 60 5.29 -15.87 0.52
C ASP A 60 6.21 -15.79 -0.72
N ASP A 61 5.71 -15.27 -1.85
CA ASP A 61 6.54 -15.10 -3.06
C ASP A 61 7.73 -14.17 -2.79
N ILE A 62 8.80 -14.36 -3.57
CA ILE A 62 10.01 -13.56 -3.48
C ILE A 62 9.70 -12.13 -3.94
N ASN A 63 9.83 -11.16 -3.03
CA ASN A 63 9.75 -9.75 -3.36
C ASN A 63 11.15 -9.21 -3.70
N PRO A 64 11.37 -8.67 -4.91
CA PRO A 64 12.69 -8.24 -5.36
C PRO A 64 13.19 -6.94 -4.67
N ASN A 65 12.31 -6.18 -4.02
CA ASN A 65 12.64 -4.88 -3.43
C ASN A 65 12.74 -4.91 -1.90
N PHE A 66 12.02 -5.82 -1.25
CA PHE A 66 11.98 -6.00 0.20
C PHE A 66 12.13 -7.47 0.55
N THR A 67 13.14 -7.82 1.34
CA THR A 67 13.38 -9.20 1.78
C THR A 67 13.43 -9.30 3.30
N GLY A 68 13.32 -10.53 3.81
CA GLY A 68 13.46 -10.83 5.24
C GLY A 68 12.57 -9.96 6.13
N THR A 69 13.15 -9.44 7.21
CA THR A 69 12.43 -8.64 8.22
C THR A 69 11.78 -7.38 7.64
N LYS A 70 12.39 -6.71 6.65
CA LYS A 70 11.78 -5.52 6.04
C LYS A 70 10.51 -5.86 5.26
N ARG A 71 10.48 -7.00 4.57
CA ARG A 71 9.26 -7.49 3.91
C ARG A 71 8.19 -7.81 4.96
N ALA A 72 8.54 -8.52 6.03
CA ALA A 72 7.62 -8.85 7.09
C ALA A 72 7.00 -7.60 7.76
N GLN A 73 7.82 -6.58 8.04
CA GLN A 73 7.33 -5.30 8.56
C GLN A 73 6.43 -4.57 7.56
N LEU A 74 6.81 -4.51 6.27
CA LEU A 74 5.96 -3.94 5.23
C LEU A 74 4.58 -4.63 5.16
N CYS A 75 4.58 -5.96 5.22
CA CYS A 75 3.35 -6.75 5.25
C CYS A 75 2.48 -6.45 6.48
N LEU A 76 3.10 -6.27 7.66
CA LEU A 76 2.39 -5.91 8.88
C LEU A 76 1.76 -4.51 8.76
N ILE A 77 2.51 -3.52 8.27
CA ILE A 77 2.04 -2.15 8.06
C ILE A 77 0.83 -2.15 7.10
N ILE A 78 0.93 -2.87 5.98
CA ILE A 78 -0.16 -2.98 4.99
C ILE A 78 -1.38 -3.66 5.60
N LYS A 79 -1.21 -4.80 6.29
CA LYS A 79 -2.31 -5.54 6.92
C LYS A 79 -3.12 -4.70 7.90
N GLN A 80 -2.42 -3.84 8.66
CA GLN A 80 -3.04 -2.96 9.66
C GLN A 80 -3.61 -1.67 9.08
N SER A 81 -3.37 -1.39 7.80
CA SER A 81 -3.80 -0.14 7.17
C SER A 81 -5.32 -0.10 6.91
N PRO A 82 -5.95 1.08 6.97
CA PRO A 82 -7.35 1.25 6.57
C PRO A 82 -7.62 0.83 5.12
N VAL A 83 -6.63 0.94 4.23
CA VAL A 83 -6.69 0.52 2.81
C VAL A 83 -7.12 -0.96 2.66
N MET A 84 -6.73 -1.81 3.61
CA MET A 84 -7.14 -3.22 3.63
C MET A 84 -8.57 -3.43 4.18
N GLN A 85 -9.10 -2.47 4.92
CA GLN A 85 -10.41 -2.56 5.59
C GLN A 85 -11.56 -2.04 4.73
N VAL A 86 -11.29 -1.21 3.70
CA VAL A 86 -12.32 -0.64 2.79
C VAL A 86 -13.01 -1.70 1.91
N ALA A 87 -12.61 -2.98 1.98
CA ALA A 87 -13.26 -4.06 1.23
C ALA A 87 -14.62 -4.53 1.78
N LYS A 88 -15.09 -4.01 2.92
CA LYS A 88 -16.42 -4.32 3.46
C LYS A 88 -17.38 -3.13 3.28
N GLN A 89 -17.80 -2.88 2.05
CA GLN A 89 -19.10 -2.26 1.80
C GLN A 89 -19.81 -3.13 0.78
N ASN A 90 -20.82 -3.84 1.29
CA ASN A 90 -21.73 -4.72 0.56
C ASN A 90 -22.50 -3.95 -0.52
#